data_AF-A0A0F8X1M4-F1
#
_entry.id   AF-A0A0F8X1M4-F1
#
_cell.length_a   1.000
_cell.length_b   1.000
_cell.length_c   1.000
_cell.angle_alpha   90.00
_cell.angle_beta   90.00
_cell.angle_gamma   90.00
#
_symmetry.space_group_name_H-M   'P 1'
#
loop_
_entity.id
_entity.type
_entity.pdbx_description
1 polymer ?
#
loop_
_entity_poly.entity_id
_entity_poly.type
_entity_poly.pdbx_seq_one_letter_code
_entity_poly.pdbx_strand_id
1 'polypeptide(L)'
;MKINAIIQARMGSSRLPGKVMKKIKDKPLIGYLLDRLKVCTEITRVVAAIPERDLESPLGRYLKVCHIDISTGPEDDVARRFCIALKDFPCEHFVRICADSPLMDPREIDKLVRVHKRGRVTLTSQFCVSGLRPEVVHAKTFLEAVPLMDTEEREHVTLYFHRKMSLVVDTRRDFQRITKLIERMDRPHTDYGAQECLSLLQLA
;
A
#
# COMPACT_ATOMS: atom_id res chain seq x y z
N MET A 1 -3.70 9.21 16.08
CA MET A 1 -3.81 8.72 14.70
C MET A 1 -3.50 7.24 14.67
N LYS A 2 -4.51 6.40 14.40
CA LYS A 2 -4.38 4.93 14.34
C LYS A 2 -3.89 4.50 12.96
N ILE A 3 -2.79 3.75 12.91
CA ILE A 3 -2.18 3.30 11.65
C ILE A 3 -1.89 1.81 11.71
N ASN A 4 -2.53 1.04 10.84
CA ASN A 4 -2.30 -0.40 10.76
C ASN A 4 -1.33 -0.72 9.62
N ALA A 5 -0.44 -1.69 9.78
CA ALA A 5 0.25 -2.32 8.66
C ALA A 5 -0.64 -3.45 8.13
N ILE A 6 -1.01 -3.38 6.85
CA ILE A 6 -1.80 -4.42 6.18
C ILE A 6 -0.87 -5.15 5.22
N ILE A 7 -0.61 -6.42 5.53
CA ILE A 7 0.23 -7.31 4.73
C ILE A 7 -0.65 -8.05 3.72
N GLN A 8 -0.42 -7.83 2.43
CA GLN A 8 -0.96 -8.72 1.40
C GLN A 8 -0.10 -9.98 1.30
N ALA A 9 -0.69 -11.13 1.59
CA ALA A 9 -0.03 -12.43 1.48
C ALA A 9 -0.96 -13.45 0.82
N ARG A 10 -0.40 -14.32 -0.02
CA ARG A 10 -1.11 -15.48 -0.59
C ARG A 10 -0.14 -16.64 -0.83
N MET A 11 -0.64 -17.87 -0.75
CA MET A 11 0.07 -19.07 -1.19
C MET A 11 0.20 -19.12 -2.72
N GLY A 12 -0.82 -18.64 -3.43
CA GLY A 12 -0.98 -18.68 -4.90
C GLY A 12 -0.12 -17.68 -5.69
N SER A 13 1.19 -17.64 -5.47
CA SER A 13 2.09 -16.82 -6.29
C SER A 13 2.42 -17.52 -7.63
N SER A 14 2.12 -16.88 -8.77
CA SER A 14 2.36 -17.45 -10.12
C SER A 14 3.84 -17.75 -10.41
N ARG A 15 4.74 -16.81 -10.12
CA ARG A 15 6.19 -16.94 -10.41
C ARG A 15 6.94 -17.89 -9.48
N LEU A 16 6.47 -18.03 -8.24
CA LEU A 16 7.10 -18.87 -7.22
C LEU A 16 6.04 -19.31 -6.20
N PRO A 17 5.28 -20.39 -6.48
CA PRO A 17 4.21 -20.87 -5.61
C PRO A 17 4.70 -21.11 -4.18
N GLY A 18 3.87 -20.70 -3.21
CA GLY A 18 4.19 -20.83 -1.78
C GLY A 18 5.37 -19.99 -1.29
N LYS A 19 5.84 -18.98 -2.05
CA LYS A 19 7.03 -18.18 -1.70
C LYS A 19 7.02 -17.68 -0.25
N VAL A 20 5.90 -17.17 0.23
CA VAL A 20 5.77 -16.59 1.58
C VAL A 20 6.09 -17.60 2.70
N MET A 21 5.92 -18.91 2.43
CA MET A 21 6.21 -20.00 3.35
C MET A 21 7.52 -20.76 3.05
N LYS A 22 8.23 -20.43 1.96
CA LYS A 22 9.57 -20.99 1.73
C LYS A 22 10.50 -20.57 2.86
N LYS A 23 11.30 -21.52 3.34
CA LYS A 23 12.16 -21.32 4.51
C LYS A 23 13.56 -20.86 4.10
N ILE A 24 14.11 -19.95 4.88
CA ILE A 24 15.55 -19.63 4.94
C ILE A 24 15.95 -19.83 6.40
N LYS A 25 17.01 -20.61 6.67
CA LYS A 25 17.45 -20.95 8.04
C LYS A 25 16.27 -21.34 8.95
N ASP A 26 15.47 -22.30 8.48
CA ASP A 26 14.26 -22.85 9.12
C ASP A 26 13.08 -21.91 9.36
N LYS A 27 13.21 -20.64 8.99
CA LYS A 27 12.17 -19.63 9.16
C LYS A 27 11.49 -19.30 7.83
N PRO A 28 10.14 -19.30 7.74
CA PRO A 28 9.46 -18.93 6.50
C PRO A 28 9.71 -17.44 6.17
N LEU A 29 9.74 -17.10 4.88
CA LEU A 29 9.98 -15.72 4.40
C LEU A 29 9.10 -14.69 5.10
N ILE A 30 7.79 -14.95 5.24
CA ILE A 30 6.88 -14.04 5.94
C ILE A 30 7.27 -13.84 7.40
N GLY A 31 7.87 -14.84 8.05
CA GLY A 31 8.37 -14.72 9.41
C GLY A 31 9.46 -13.66 9.56
N TYR A 32 10.31 -13.47 8.56
CA TYR A 32 11.29 -12.37 8.57
C TYR A 32 10.61 -11.02 8.50
N LEU A 33 9.61 -10.87 7.62
CA LEU A 33 8.82 -9.64 7.54
C LEU A 33 8.14 -9.33 8.87
N LEU A 34 7.46 -10.32 9.48
CA LEU A 34 6.75 -10.12 10.74
C LEU A 34 7.69 -9.66 11.86
N ASP A 35 8.86 -10.26 12.01
CA ASP A 35 9.83 -9.83 13.03
C ASP A 35 10.35 -8.41 12.81
N ARG A 36 10.48 -7.99 11.55
CA ARG A 36 10.85 -6.61 11.23
C ARG A 36 9.72 -5.64 11.56
N LEU A 37 8.47 -5.99 11.25
CA LEU A 37 7.32 -5.14 11.58
C LEU A 37 7.08 -4.99 13.09
N LYS A 38 7.46 -5.99 13.90
CA LYS A 38 7.33 -5.94 15.38
C LYS A 38 8.15 -4.82 16.03
N VAL A 39 9.23 -4.37 15.39
CA VAL A 39 10.09 -3.31 15.94
C VAL A 39 9.75 -1.92 15.39
N CYS A 40 8.72 -1.80 14.53
CA CYS A 40 8.20 -0.51 14.13
C CYS A 40 7.52 0.18 15.31
N THR A 41 7.76 1.47 15.47
CA THR A 41 7.24 2.29 16.58
C THR A 41 6.01 3.10 16.21
N GLU A 42 5.77 3.28 14.90
CA GLU A 42 4.69 4.13 14.40
C GLU A 42 3.45 3.35 13.95
N ILE A 43 3.54 2.02 13.89
CA ILE A 43 2.43 1.10 13.54
C ILE A 43 1.69 0.68 14.81
N THR A 44 0.37 0.79 14.79
CA THR A 44 -0.51 0.38 15.90
C THR A 44 -0.78 -1.11 15.91
N ARG A 45 -0.92 -1.73 14.73
CA ARG A 45 -1.32 -3.13 14.55
C ARG A 45 -0.80 -3.69 13.25
N VAL A 46 -0.46 -4.97 13.22
CA VAL A 46 -0.15 -5.72 12.00
C VAL A 46 -1.31 -6.66 11.68
N VAL A 47 -1.86 -6.54 10.47
CA VAL A 47 -2.95 -7.37 9.95
C VAL A 47 -2.48 -8.08 8.69
N ALA A 48 -2.69 -9.38 8.61
CA ALA A 48 -2.47 -10.17 7.40
C ALA A 48 -3.79 -10.30 6.61
N ALA A 49 -3.80 -9.74 5.40
CA ALA A 49 -4.91 -9.80 4.46
C ALA A 49 -4.65 -10.92 3.44
N ILE A 50 -5.30 -12.08 3.62
CA ILE A 50 -5.04 -13.31 2.85
C ILE A 50 -6.28 -13.81 2.09
N PRO A 51 -6.14 -14.59 1.00
CA PRO A 51 -7.28 -15.28 0.41
C PRO A 51 -8.01 -16.16 1.42
N GLU A 52 -9.33 -16.24 1.34
CA GLU A 52 -10.15 -17.12 2.20
C GLU A 52 -9.66 -18.57 2.21
N ARG A 53 -9.31 -19.10 1.03
CA ARG A 53 -8.76 -20.46 0.89
C ARG A 53 -7.43 -20.69 1.60
N ASP A 54 -6.69 -19.62 1.91
CA ASP A 54 -5.38 -19.71 2.55
C ASP A 54 -5.48 -19.75 4.10
N LEU A 55 -6.68 -19.55 4.67
CA LEU A 55 -6.88 -19.52 6.13
C LEU A 55 -6.47 -20.82 6.84
N GLU A 56 -6.74 -21.96 6.21
CA GLU A 56 -6.37 -23.29 6.72
C GLU A 56 -5.10 -23.85 6.05
N SER A 57 -4.42 -23.04 5.23
CA SER A 57 -3.15 -23.41 4.62
C SER A 57 -1.98 -23.29 5.62
N PRO A 58 -0.76 -23.72 5.25
CA PRO A 58 0.43 -23.46 6.06
C PRO A 58 0.64 -21.98 6.40
N LEU A 59 0.24 -21.06 5.52
CA LEU A 59 0.31 -19.61 5.78
C LEU A 59 -0.63 -19.21 6.92
N GLY A 60 -1.91 -19.55 6.83
CA GLY A 60 -2.89 -19.19 7.85
C GLY A 60 -2.56 -19.80 9.21
N ARG A 61 -2.13 -21.08 9.24
CA ARG A 61 -1.66 -21.72 10.49
C ARG A 61 -0.43 -21.02 11.08
N TYR A 62 0.55 -20.67 10.26
CA TYR A 62 1.74 -19.96 10.72
C TYR A 62 1.41 -18.57 11.29
N LEU A 63 0.51 -17.84 10.64
CA LEU A 63 0.03 -16.52 11.11
C LEU A 63 -0.70 -16.63 12.47
N LYS A 64 -1.53 -17.66 12.66
CA LYS A 64 -2.19 -17.96 13.95
C LYS A 64 -1.17 -18.24 15.05
N VAL A 65 -0.16 -19.07 14.78
CA VAL A 65 0.95 -19.35 15.73
C VAL A 65 1.75 -18.09 16.07
N CYS A 66 1.91 -17.19 15.10
CA CYS A 66 2.58 -15.91 15.32
C CYS A 66 1.69 -14.84 15.98
N HIS A 67 0.45 -15.17 16.34
CA HIS A 67 -0.55 -14.25 16.90
C HIS A 67 -0.78 -12.98 16.06
N ILE A 68 -0.78 -13.13 14.73
CA ILE A 68 -1.09 -12.02 13.81
C ILE A 68 -2.59 -11.98 13.57
N ASP A 69 -3.17 -10.77 13.59
CA ASP A 69 -4.56 -10.53 13.19
C ASP A 69 -4.74 -10.90 11.71
N ILE A 70 -5.75 -11.71 11.39
CA ILE A 70 -6.01 -12.20 10.03
C ILE A 70 -7.35 -11.64 9.55
N SER A 71 -7.36 -11.10 8.34
CA SER A 71 -8.57 -10.81 7.57
C SER A 71 -8.53 -11.57 6.26
N THR A 72 -9.66 -12.15 5.87
CA THR A 72 -9.78 -12.96 4.67
C THR A 72 -10.65 -12.29 3.62
N GLY A 73 -10.32 -12.48 2.35
CA GLY A 73 -11.14 -11.99 1.26
C GLY A 73 -10.87 -12.69 -0.06
N PRO A 74 -11.38 -12.13 -1.18
CA PRO A 74 -11.21 -12.72 -2.51
C PRO A 74 -9.72 -12.77 -2.89
N GLU A 75 -9.34 -13.76 -3.69
CA GLU A 75 -7.96 -13.93 -4.12
C GLU A 75 -7.52 -12.88 -5.15
N ASP A 76 -8.33 -12.72 -6.20
CA ASP A 76 -8.03 -11.95 -7.40
C ASP A 76 -8.48 -10.48 -7.31
N ASP A 77 -8.93 -10.05 -6.13
CA ASP A 77 -9.36 -8.68 -5.88
C ASP A 77 -8.71 -8.17 -4.60
N VAL A 78 -7.43 -7.81 -4.73
CA VAL A 78 -6.59 -7.38 -3.60
C VAL A 78 -7.17 -6.13 -2.95
N ALA A 79 -7.63 -5.15 -3.73
CA ALA A 79 -8.27 -3.94 -3.21
C ALA A 79 -9.50 -4.27 -2.33
N ARG A 80 -10.39 -5.17 -2.78
CA ARG A 80 -11.52 -5.61 -1.94
C ARG A 80 -11.07 -6.31 -0.67
N ARG A 81 -10.00 -7.11 -0.74
CA ARG A 81 -9.41 -7.75 0.44
C ARG A 81 -8.85 -6.71 1.45
N PHE A 82 -8.29 -5.60 0.98
CA PHE A 82 -7.94 -4.46 1.84
C PHE A 82 -9.19 -3.78 2.42
N CYS A 83 -10.27 -3.61 1.66
CA CYS A 83 -11.52 -3.04 2.19
C CYS A 83 -12.08 -3.87 3.35
N ILE A 84 -12.04 -5.20 3.23
CA ILE A 84 -12.48 -6.12 4.29
C ILE A 84 -11.56 -5.97 5.51
N ALA A 85 -10.23 -5.98 5.32
CA ALA A 85 -9.28 -5.77 6.41
C ALA A 85 -9.48 -4.44 7.15
N LEU A 86 -9.81 -3.36 6.43
CA LEU A 86 -10.13 -2.06 7.01
C LEU A 86 -11.47 -2.03 7.74
N LYS A 87 -12.42 -2.89 7.36
CA LYS A 87 -13.68 -3.07 8.09
C LYS A 87 -13.49 -3.87 9.37
N ASP A 88 -12.74 -4.97 9.30
CA ASP A 88 -12.47 -5.85 10.44
C ASP A 88 -11.57 -5.17 11.46
N PHE A 89 -10.60 -4.37 10.98
CA PHE A 89 -9.64 -3.66 11.80
C PHE A 89 -9.58 -2.17 11.43
N PRO A 90 -10.56 -1.35 11.84
CA PRO A 90 -10.63 0.06 11.49
C PRO A 90 -9.38 0.85 11.91
N CYS A 91 -8.91 1.72 11.03
CA CYS A 91 -7.82 2.67 11.24
C CYS A 91 -8.02 3.91 10.36
N GLU A 92 -7.38 5.02 10.73
CA GLU A 92 -7.43 6.26 9.93
C GLU A 92 -6.54 6.14 8.69
N HIS A 93 -5.39 5.46 8.83
CA HIS A 93 -4.44 5.23 7.76
C HIS A 93 -3.90 3.80 7.82
N PHE A 94 -3.37 3.30 6.72
CA PHE A 94 -2.69 2.01 6.71
C PHE A 94 -1.37 2.08 5.95
N VAL A 95 -0.42 1.24 6.34
CA VAL A 95 0.80 0.96 5.57
C VAL A 95 0.54 -0.29 4.74
N ARG A 96 0.60 -0.18 3.41
CA ARG A 96 0.52 -1.31 2.49
C ARG A 96 1.86 -2.03 2.46
N ILE A 97 1.85 -3.33 2.78
CA ILE A 97 3.05 -4.18 2.84
C ILE A 97 2.86 -5.42 1.97
N CYS A 98 3.84 -5.75 1.13
CA CYS A 98 3.84 -7.00 0.35
C CYS A 98 4.64 -8.09 1.08
N ALA A 99 4.03 -9.28 1.26
CA ALA A 99 4.67 -10.39 1.96
C ALA A 99 5.91 -10.98 1.28
N ASP A 100 6.19 -10.61 0.02
CA ASP A 100 7.39 -11.00 -0.72
C ASP A 100 8.57 -10.06 -0.54
N SER A 101 8.45 -9.10 0.38
CA SER A 101 9.48 -8.12 0.73
C SER A 101 10.00 -8.37 2.16
N PRO A 102 10.68 -9.51 2.44
CA PRO A 102 10.99 -9.97 3.80
C PRO A 102 11.96 -9.06 4.58
N LEU A 103 12.66 -8.16 3.89
CA LEU A 103 13.71 -7.30 4.45
C LEU A 103 13.31 -5.83 4.58
N MET A 104 12.00 -5.52 4.50
CA MET A 104 11.51 -4.14 4.62
C MET A 104 12.06 -3.45 5.87
N ASP A 105 12.61 -2.24 5.72
CA ASP A 105 13.27 -1.54 6.82
C ASP A 105 12.25 -0.87 7.76
N PRO A 106 12.19 -1.28 9.05
CA PRO A 106 11.29 -0.68 10.03
C PRO A 106 11.48 0.82 10.18
N ARG A 107 12.73 1.30 10.07
CA ARG A 107 13.08 2.72 10.23
C ARG A 107 12.52 3.56 9.09
N GLU A 108 12.55 3.03 7.86
CA GLU A 108 11.97 3.71 6.71
C GLU A 108 10.44 3.71 6.77
N ILE A 109 9.82 2.63 7.26
CA ILE A 109 8.36 2.61 7.54
C ILE A 109 8.01 3.72 8.54
N ASP A 110 8.68 3.76 9.69
CA ASP A 110 8.41 4.74 10.74
C ASP A 110 8.67 6.19 10.26
N LYS A 111 9.74 6.40 9.49
CA LYS A 111 10.02 7.69 8.85
C LYS A 111 8.91 8.10 7.89
N LEU A 112 8.47 7.19 7.01
CA LEU A 112 7.41 7.45 6.05
C LEU A 112 6.09 7.79 6.75
N VAL A 113 5.76 7.05 7.81
CA VAL A 113 4.57 7.31 8.63
C VAL A 113 4.63 8.68 9.30
N ARG A 114 5.78 9.08 9.86
CA ARG A 114 5.96 10.41 10.45
C ARG A 114 5.82 11.54 9.43
N VAL A 115 6.31 11.35 8.21
CA VAL A 115 6.09 12.30 7.11
C VAL A 115 4.60 12.37 6.76
N HIS A 116 3.94 11.21 6.62
CA HIS A 116 2.51 11.14 6.33
C HIS A 116 1.67 11.85 7.40
N LYS A 117 1.97 11.66 8.69
CA LYS A 117 1.31 12.34 9.82
C LYS A 117 1.34 13.87 9.74
N ARG A 118 2.40 14.43 9.15
CA ARG A 118 2.58 15.89 9.01
C ARG A 118 1.83 16.45 7.81
N GLY A 119 1.64 15.64 6.77
CA GLY A 119 0.93 16.03 5.56
C GLY A 119 -0.56 15.66 5.63
N ARG A 120 -1.45 16.57 5.25
CA ARG A 120 -2.85 16.19 4.96
C ARG A 120 -2.93 15.57 3.56
N VAL A 121 -2.30 14.41 3.38
CA VAL A 121 -2.09 13.77 2.07
C VAL A 121 -2.74 12.39 1.99
N THR A 122 -3.23 12.02 0.80
CA THR A 122 -3.91 10.74 0.55
C THR A 122 -2.95 9.55 0.55
N LEU A 123 -1.77 9.72 -0.07
CA LEU A 123 -0.75 8.69 -0.23
C LEU A 123 0.61 9.33 0.06
N THR A 124 1.45 8.64 0.82
CA THR A 124 2.87 8.93 0.91
C THR A 124 3.64 7.68 0.52
N SER A 125 4.51 7.83 -0.47
CA SER A 125 5.40 6.79 -0.95
C SER A 125 6.82 7.35 -1.05
N GLN A 126 7.81 6.47 -1.07
CA GLN A 126 9.22 6.84 -1.19
C GLN A 126 9.86 6.06 -2.32
N PHE A 127 10.70 6.73 -3.12
CA PHE A 127 11.55 6.02 -4.05
C PHE A 127 12.58 5.19 -3.28
N CYS A 128 12.56 3.88 -3.51
CA CYS A 128 13.52 2.95 -2.93
C CYS A 128 13.68 1.72 -3.83
N VAL A 129 14.69 0.92 -3.52
CA VAL A 129 14.94 -0.40 -4.13
C VAL A 129 13.68 -1.25 -4.02
N SER A 130 13.41 -2.06 -5.05
CA SER A 130 12.28 -3.00 -5.03
C SER A 130 12.35 -3.88 -3.77
N GLY A 131 11.22 -4.02 -3.07
CA GLY A 131 11.15 -4.70 -1.78
C GLY A 131 11.36 -3.81 -0.55
N LEU A 132 11.70 -2.54 -0.72
CA LEU A 132 11.84 -1.55 0.37
C LEU A 132 10.90 -0.35 0.20
N ARG A 133 9.74 -0.57 -0.43
CA ARG A 133 8.79 0.49 -0.81
C ARG A 133 7.48 0.37 -0.02
N PRO A 134 7.47 0.75 1.28
CA PRO A 134 6.21 0.90 2.00
C PRO A 134 5.42 2.09 1.41
N GLU A 135 4.11 2.02 1.55
CA GLU A 135 3.20 3.07 1.10
C GLU A 135 2.18 3.31 2.21
N VAL A 136 2.00 4.57 2.63
CA VAL A 136 1.02 4.95 3.66
C VAL A 136 -0.16 5.62 2.98
N VAL A 137 -1.37 5.12 3.26
CA VAL A 137 -2.60 5.54 2.58
C VAL A 137 -3.66 5.95 3.61
N HIS A 138 -4.38 7.03 3.33
CA HIS A 138 -5.56 7.41 4.09
C HIS A 138 -6.73 6.45 3.81
N ALA A 139 -7.24 5.80 4.85
CA ALA A 139 -8.16 4.68 4.71
C ALA A 139 -9.50 5.08 4.08
N LYS A 140 -10.08 6.22 4.48
CA LYS A 140 -11.34 6.69 3.92
C LYS A 140 -11.22 6.95 2.41
N THR A 141 -10.16 7.64 1.99
CA THR A 141 -9.92 7.93 0.58
C THR A 141 -9.65 6.67 -0.23
N PHE A 142 -9.00 5.66 0.37
CA PHE A 142 -8.88 4.34 -0.24
C PHE A 142 -10.24 3.69 -0.50
N LEU A 143 -11.10 3.63 0.51
CA LEU A 143 -12.43 3.02 0.40
C LEU A 143 -13.31 3.74 -0.64
N GLU A 144 -13.26 5.06 -0.72
CA GLU A 144 -13.97 5.87 -1.72
C GLU A 144 -13.44 5.66 -3.14
N ALA A 145 -12.15 5.33 -3.29
CA ALA A 145 -11.53 5.11 -4.58
C ALA A 145 -11.79 3.71 -5.16
N VAL A 146 -11.93 2.67 -4.32
CA VAL A 146 -12.08 1.27 -4.78
C VAL A 146 -13.19 1.06 -5.82
N PRO A 147 -14.40 1.65 -5.70
CA PRO A 147 -15.44 1.52 -6.71
C PRO A 147 -15.08 2.10 -8.09
N LEU A 148 -14.07 2.98 -8.16
CA LEU A 148 -13.61 3.66 -9.36
C LEU A 148 -12.42 2.96 -10.02
N MET A 149 -11.85 1.94 -9.37
CA MET A 149 -10.64 1.25 -9.83
C MET A 149 -10.94 0.25 -10.95
N ASP A 150 -10.04 0.21 -11.94
CA ASP A 150 -10.02 -0.86 -12.94
C ASP A 150 -9.41 -2.17 -12.38
N THR A 151 -9.39 -3.23 -13.17
CA THR A 151 -8.88 -4.56 -12.76
C THR A 151 -7.41 -4.52 -12.32
N GLU A 152 -6.56 -3.78 -13.02
CA GLU A 152 -5.13 -3.69 -12.71
C GLU A 152 -4.91 -2.88 -11.42
N GLU A 153 -5.64 -1.79 -11.27
CA GLU A 153 -5.64 -0.95 -10.07
C GLU A 153 -6.11 -1.72 -8.84
N ARG A 154 -7.07 -2.63 -9.00
CA ARG A 154 -7.54 -3.51 -7.90
C ARG A 154 -6.52 -4.56 -7.49
N GLU A 155 -5.70 -5.09 -8.40
CA GLU A 155 -4.58 -5.98 -8.06
C GLU A 155 -3.44 -5.19 -7.39
N HIS A 156 -3.18 -3.97 -7.86
CA HIS A 156 -2.05 -3.15 -7.44
C HIS A 156 -2.36 -2.09 -6.37
N VAL A 157 -3.54 -2.11 -5.75
CA VAL A 157 -4.00 -1.36 -4.56
C VAL A 157 -3.80 0.17 -4.59
N THR A 158 -2.56 0.64 -4.68
CA THR A 158 -2.15 2.05 -4.70
C THR A 158 -1.99 2.62 -6.11
N LEU A 159 -2.02 1.78 -7.16
CA LEU A 159 -1.80 2.20 -8.55
C LEU A 159 -2.77 3.30 -9.00
N TYR A 160 -4.03 3.25 -8.59
CA TYR A 160 -5.02 4.29 -8.87
C TYR A 160 -4.54 5.69 -8.44
N PHE A 161 -3.97 5.81 -7.24
CA PHE A 161 -3.47 7.08 -6.73
C PHE A 161 -2.24 7.55 -7.49
N HIS A 162 -1.32 6.63 -7.81
CA HIS A 162 -0.14 6.96 -8.65
C HIS A 162 -0.56 7.47 -10.02
N ARG A 163 -1.51 6.82 -10.68
CA ARG A 163 -2.04 7.26 -11.97
C ARG A 163 -2.70 8.62 -11.87
N LYS A 164 -3.56 8.84 -10.87
CA LYS A 164 -4.25 10.12 -10.63
C LYS A 164 -3.31 11.27 -10.29
N MET A 165 -2.25 11.01 -9.53
CA MET A 165 -1.27 12.01 -9.09
C MET A 165 -0.06 12.15 -10.03
N SER A 166 0.00 11.37 -11.11
CA SER A 166 1.10 11.43 -12.06
C SER A 166 1.16 12.79 -12.78
N LEU A 167 2.36 13.34 -12.89
CA LEU A 167 2.65 14.50 -13.73
C LEU A 167 3.35 14.11 -15.05
N VAL A 168 3.49 12.81 -15.30
CA VAL A 168 4.13 12.25 -16.51
C VAL A 168 3.11 12.19 -17.65
N VAL A 169 3.57 12.47 -18.88
CA VAL A 169 2.76 12.42 -20.11
C VAL A 169 3.17 11.24 -20.96
N ASP A 170 2.44 10.12 -20.81
CA ASP A 170 2.63 8.92 -21.64
C ASP A 170 1.47 8.71 -22.62
N THR A 171 0.27 9.16 -22.26
CA THR A 171 -0.95 8.96 -23.05
C THR A 171 -1.62 10.28 -23.42
N ARG A 172 -2.58 10.25 -24.37
CA ARG A 172 -3.42 11.41 -24.70
C ARG A 172 -4.18 11.95 -23.47
N ARG A 173 -4.62 11.07 -22.58
CA ARG A 173 -5.31 11.45 -21.35
C ARG A 173 -4.38 12.23 -20.41
N ASP A 174 -3.11 11.82 -20.33
CA ASP A 174 -2.12 12.52 -19.53
C ASP A 174 -1.82 13.90 -20.10
N PHE A 175 -1.66 14.01 -21.43
CA PHE A 175 -1.47 15.28 -22.10
C PHE A 175 -2.61 16.25 -21.76
N GLN A 176 -3.87 15.83 -21.92
CA GLN A 176 -5.04 16.64 -21.58
C GLN A 176 -5.05 17.10 -20.11
N ARG A 177 -4.64 16.22 -19.18
CA ARG A 177 -4.55 16.56 -17.75
C ARG A 177 -3.47 17.60 -17.49
N ILE A 178 -2.29 17.46 -18.07
CA ILE A 178 -1.19 18.43 -17.92
C ILE A 178 -1.53 19.76 -18.59
N THR A 179 -2.19 19.75 -19.76
CA THR A 179 -2.71 20.95 -20.41
C THR A 179 -3.61 21.74 -19.46
N LYS A 180 -4.63 21.10 -18.86
CA LYS A 180 -5.53 21.75 -17.90
C LYS A 180 -4.80 22.33 -16.69
N LEU A 181 -3.74 21.67 -16.23
CA LEU A 181 -2.94 22.13 -15.10
C LEU A 181 -2.14 23.38 -15.47
N ILE A 182 -1.44 23.36 -16.61
CA ILE A 182 -0.65 24.49 -17.10
C ILE A 182 -1.54 25.69 -17.44
N GLU A 183 -2.72 25.47 -18.05
CA GLU A 183 -3.69 26.53 -18.36
C GLU A 183 -4.22 27.26 -17.11
N ARG A 184 -4.13 26.64 -15.93
CA ARG A 184 -4.52 27.25 -14.66
C ARG A 184 -3.39 28.02 -13.98
N MET A 185 -2.16 27.94 -14.50
CA MET A 185 -1.05 28.70 -13.96
C MET A 185 -1.19 30.18 -14.33
N ASP A 186 -1.12 31.05 -13.32
CA ASP A 186 -1.25 32.50 -13.44
C ASP A 186 0.10 33.26 -13.47
N ARG A 187 1.20 32.53 -13.34
CA ARG A 187 2.59 33.03 -13.35
C ARG A 187 3.48 32.05 -14.12
N PRO A 188 4.76 32.40 -14.44
CA PRO A 188 5.65 31.48 -15.15
C PRO A 188 5.70 30.09 -14.50
N HIS A 189 5.63 29.03 -15.30
CA HIS A 189 5.58 27.65 -14.79
C HIS A 189 6.78 27.28 -13.91
N THR A 190 7.93 27.95 -14.10
CA THR A 190 9.15 27.79 -13.30
C THR A 190 9.00 28.24 -11.85
N ASP A 191 8.00 29.08 -11.56
CA ASP A 191 7.77 29.65 -10.23
C ASP A 191 6.86 28.75 -9.38
N TYR A 192 6.34 27.66 -9.94
CA TYR A 192 5.50 26.70 -9.22
C TYR A 192 6.36 25.60 -8.58
N GLY A 193 6.31 25.53 -7.25
CA GLY A 193 6.91 24.42 -6.51
C GLY A 193 6.10 23.14 -6.63
N ALA A 194 6.69 22.00 -6.26
CA ALA A 194 6.04 20.69 -6.34
C ALA A 194 4.67 20.65 -5.62
N GLN A 195 4.56 21.29 -4.46
CA GLN A 195 3.31 21.31 -3.69
C GLN A 195 2.20 22.12 -4.38
N GLU A 196 2.54 23.20 -5.07
CA GLU A 196 1.59 24.02 -5.83
C GLU A 196 1.10 23.27 -7.07
N CYS A 197 2.01 22.60 -7.80
CA CYS A 197 1.66 21.72 -8.90
C CYS A 197 0.69 20.60 -8.47
N LEU A 198 0.96 19.95 -7.33
CA LEU A 198 0.06 18.92 -6.78
C LEU A 198 -1.30 19.49 -6.35
N SER A 199 -1.35 20.73 -5.88
CA SER A 199 -2.59 21.39 -5.46
C SER A 199 -3.47 21.73 -6.67
N LEU A 200 -2.87 22.20 -7.77
CA LEU A 200 -3.57 22.39 -9.05
C LEU A 200 -4.13 21.07 -9.62
N LEU A 201 -3.39 19.97 -9.43
CA LEU A 201 -3.79 18.65 -9.89
C LEU A 201 -5.02 18.11 -9.15
N GLN A 202 -5.18 18.40 -7.86
CA GLN A 202 -6.36 17.98 -7.08
C GLN A 202 -7.65 18.69 -7.50
N LEU A 203 -7.53 19.84 -8.17
CA LEU A 203 -8.66 20.64 -8.65
C LEU A 203 -9.05 20.28 -10.11
N ALA A 204 -8.27 19.44 -10.80
CA ALA A 204 -8.36 19.20 -12.26
C ALA A 204 -9.04 17.87 -12.61
#